data_AF-A0A7C1BBF8-F1
#
_entry.id   AF-A0A7C1BBF8-F1
#
_cell.length_a   1.000
_cell.length_b   1.000
_cell.length_c   1.000
_cell.angle_alpha   90.00
_cell.angle_beta   90.00
_cell.angle_gamma   90.00
#
_symmetry.space_group_name_H-M   'P 1'
#
loop_
_entity.id
_entity.type
_entity.pdbx_description
1 polymer ?
#
loop_
_entity_poly.entity_id
_entity_poly.type
_entity_poly.pdbx_seq_one_letter_code
_entity_poly.pdbx_strand_id
1 'polypeptide(L)'
;MRRIYILLVTFMFLLNSFIVLGSVQKYDLLIITYDDFEEALKPLVKHKESHGVRTKIVTLSKVYDEMFWYGRDEAEKIKYFIKKAYDIW
;
A
#
# COMPACT_ATOMS: atom_id res chain seq x y z
N MET A 1 31.52 -5.12 26.23
CA MET A 1 31.20 -4.91 24.79
C MET A 1 29.92 -5.61 24.32
N ARG A 2 29.65 -6.88 24.68
CA ARG A 2 28.44 -7.62 24.21
C ARG A 2 27.08 -7.06 24.70
N ARG A 3 27.04 -6.46 25.91
CA ARG A 3 25.82 -5.89 26.49
C ARG A 3 25.31 -4.62 25.78
N ILE A 4 26.20 -3.81 25.22
CA ILE A 4 25.87 -2.60 24.46
C ILE A 4 25.24 -2.97 23.11
N TYR A 5 25.75 -4.00 22.44
CA TYR A 5 25.20 -4.48 21.18
C TYR A 5 23.77 -5.02 21.33
N ILE A 6 23.48 -5.74 22.42
CA ILE A 6 22.13 -6.26 22.67
C ILE A 6 21.12 -5.12 22.88
N LEU A 7 21.48 -4.10 23.66
CA LEU A 7 20.67 -2.89 23.87
C LEU A 7 20.44 -2.11 22.57
N LEU A 8 21.44 -2.05 21.69
CA LEU A 8 21.34 -1.35 20.41
C LEU A 8 20.45 -2.11 19.41
N VAL A 9 20.55 -3.45 19.39
CA VAL A 9 19.68 -4.31 18.58
C VAL A 9 18.24 -4.27 19.08
N THR A 10 18.00 -4.32 20.39
CA THR A 10 16.63 -4.20 20.94
C THR A 10 16.05 -2.80 20.70
N PHE A 11 16.87 -1.75 20.77
CA PHE A 11 16.46 -0.39 20.42
C PHE A 11 16.11 -0.23 18.94
N MET A 12 16.87 -0.86 18.03
CA MET A 12 16.51 -0.94 16.60
C MET A 12 15.17 -1.63 16.37
N PHE A 13 14.87 -2.70 17.12
CA PHE A 13 13.57 -3.37 17.08
C PHE A 13 12.44 -2.49 17.62
N LEU A 14 12.67 -1.76 18.71
CA LEU A 14 11.68 -0.84 19.29
C LEU A 14 11.39 0.37 18.38
N LEU A 15 12.42 0.92 17.72
CA LEU A 15 12.27 1.99 16.73
C LEU A 15 11.45 1.54 15.51
N ASN A 16 11.68 0.32 15.02
CA ASN A 16 10.87 -0.25 13.93
C ASN A 16 9.39 -0.35 14.31
N SER A 17 9.10 -0.87 15.51
CA SER A 17 7.72 -0.99 16.01
C SER A 17 7.02 0.37 16.16
N PHE A 18 7.76 1.42 16.53
CA PHE A 18 7.20 2.77 16.67
C PHE A 18 6.86 3.41 15.32
N ILE A 19 7.68 3.19 14.28
CA ILE A 19 7.40 3.64 12.91
C ILE A 19 6.14 2.95 12.37
N VAL A 20 5.96 1.66 12.66
CA VAL A 20 4.80 0.86 12.20
C VAL A 20 3.48 1.31 12.83
N LEU A 21 3.49 1.87 14.05
CA LEU A 21 2.28 2.38 14.70
C LEU A 21 1.76 3.71 14.10
N GLY A 22 2.63 4.44 13.39
CA GLY A 22 2.41 5.85 13.04
C GLY A 22 1.53 6.14 11.83
N SER A 23 1.21 5.17 10.97
CA SER A 23 0.27 5.40 9.87
C SER A 23 -0.19 4.10 9.19
N VAL A 24 -1.20 3.44 9.75
CA VAL A 24 -2.12 2.68 8.88
C VAL A 24 -2.96 3.74 8.15
N GLN A 25 -2.42 4.27 7.06
CA GLN A 25 -3.12 5.26 6.25
C GLN A 25 -4.24 4.54 5.50
N LYS A 26 -5.42 4.51 6.12
CA LYS A 26 -6.67 4.11 5.45
C LYS A 26 -6.91 5.01 4.26
N TYR A 27 -7.06 4.43 3.08
CA TYR A 27 -7.47 5.14 1.88
C TYR A 27 -9.00 5.06 1.75
N ASP A 28 -9.61 6.16 1.33
CA ASP A 28 -11.06 6.23 1.10
C ASP A 28 -11.41 5.81 -0.34
N LEU A 29 -10.45 5.97 -1.27
CA LEU A 29 -10.61 5.64 -2.68
C LEU A 29 -9.39 4.89 -3.21
N LEU A 30 -9.63 3.74 -3.84
CA LEU A 30 -8.66 3.01 -4.63
C LEU A 30 -8.97 3.17 -6.12
N ILE A 31 -7.98 3.62 -6.90
CA ILE A 31 -8.02 3.69 -8.36
C ILE A 31 -7.07 2.62 -8.89
N ILE A 32 -7.63 1.64 -9.59
CA ILE A 32 -6.86 0.64 -10.34
C ILE A 32 -6.88 1.04 -11.81
N THR A 33 -5.72 1.12 -12.44
CA THR A 33 -5.59 1.61 -13.82
C THR A 33 -4.52 0.86 -14.59
N TYR A 34 -4.51 0.97 -15.92
CA TYR A 34 -3.33 0.59 -16.71
C TYR A 34 -2.16 1.54 -16.43
N ASP A 35 -0.95 1.01 -16.52
CA ASP A 35 0.32 1.72 -16.32
C ASP A 35 0.39 3.02 -17.12
N ASP A 36 -0.03 2.98 -18.39
CA ASP A 36 -0.01 4.13 -19.31
C ASP A 36 -0.86 5.34 -18.84
N PHE A 37 -1.84 5.10 -17.95
CA PHE A 37 -2.74 6.14 -17.46
C PHE A 37 -2.40 6.64 -16.06
N GLU A 38 -1.41 6.06 -15.38
CA GLU A 38 -1.08 6.44 -14.00
C GLU A 38 -0.74 7.94 -13.89
N GLU A 39 0.13 8.44 -14.77
CA GLU A 39 0.53 9.85 -14.80
C GLU A 39 -0.66 10.78 -15.08
N ALA A 40 -1.53 10.40 -16.02
CA ALA A 40 -2.70 11.19 -16.40
C ALA A 40 -3.72 11.31 -15.26
N LEU A 41 -3.72 10.38 -14.31
CA LEU A 41 -4.65 10.35 -13.17
C LEU A 41 -4.13 11.08 -11.92
N LYS A 42 -2.83 11.45 -11.87
CA LYS A 42 -2.29 12.24 -10.74
C LYS A 42 -3.04 13.54 -10.43
N PRO A 43 -3.49 14.34 -11.43
CA PRO A 43 -4.31 15.52 -11.16
C PRO A 43 -5.63 15.19 -10.45
N LEU A 44 -6.26 14.06 -10.79
CA LEU A 44 -7.48 13.58 -10.13
C LEU A 44 -7.21 13.20 -8.67
N VAL A 45 -6.12 12.46 -8.42
CA VAL A 45 -5.69 12.12 -7.05
C VAL A 45 -5.51 13.40 -6.22
N LYS A 46 -4.73 14.36 -6.73
CA LYS A 46 -4.51 15.65 -6.05
C LYS A 46 -5.82 16.40 -5.78
N HIS A 47 -6.74 16.42 -6.75
CA HIS A 47 -8.05 17.03 -6.56
C HIS A 47 -8.84 16.33 -5.45
N LYS A 48 -8.91 14.99 -5.44
CA LYS A 48 -9.63 14.23 -4.40
C LYS A 48 -9.02 14.41 -3.02
N GLU A 49 -7.70 14.37 -2.91
CA GLU A 49 -6.99 14.61 -1.65
C GLU A 49 -7.23 16.04 -1.13
N SER A 50 -7.25 17.05 -2.02
CA SER A 50 -7.58 18.43 -1.62
C SER A 50 -9.02 18.60 -1.10
N HIS A 51 -9.91 17.64 -1.38
CA HIS A 51 -11.28 17.56 -0.87
C HIS A 51 -11.41 16.55 0.28
N GLY A 52 -10.31 16.13 0.90
CA GLY A 52 -10.32 15.24 2.06
C GLY A 52 -10.58 13.77 1.75
N VAL A 53 -10.53 13.35 0.48
CA VAL A 53 -10.67 11.94 0.07
C VAL A 53 -9.27 11.36 -0.16
N ARG A 54 -8.78 10.56 0.78
CA ARG A 54 -7.46 9.92 0.69
C ARG A 54 -7.48 8.90 -0.44
N THR A 55 -6.73 9.16 -1.50
CA THR A 55 -6.85 8.42 -2.75
C THR A 55 -5.55 7.70 -3.08
N LYS A 56 -5.64 6.41 -3.40
CA LYS A 56 -4.50 5.60 -3.83
C LYS A 56 -4.67 5.16 -5.27
N ILE A 57 -3.66 5.41 -6.09
CA ILE A 57 -3.54 4.84 -7.43
C ILE A 57 -2.64 3.60 -7.41
N VAL A 58 -3.02 2.56 -8.16
CA VAL A 58 -2.28 1.31 -8.35
C VAL A 58 -2.43 0.87 -9.80
N THR A 59 -1.33 0.44 -10.42
CA THR A 59 -1.34 -0.09 -11.79
C THR A 59 -1.71 -1.57 -11.84
N LEU A 60 -2.24 -2.02 -12.98
CA LEU A 60 -2.56 -3.43 -13.22
C LEU A 60 -1.32 -4.32 -13.14
N SER A 61 -0.18 -3.90 -13.67
CA SER A 61 1.09 -4.63 -13.51
C SER A 61 1.38 -4.95 -12.04
N LYS A 62 1.29 -3.94 -11.18
CA LYS A 62 1.48 -4.08 -9.73
C LYS A 62 0.44 -4.99 -9.09
N VAL A 63 -0.83 -4.89 -9.50
CA VAL A 63 -1.88 -5.80 -9.02
C VAL A 63 -1.53 -7.25 -9.33
N TYR A 64 -1.12 -7.54 -10.57
CA TYR A 64 -0.80 -8.89 -11.01
C TYR A 64 0.50 -9.44 -10.40
N ASP A 65 1.48 -8.58 -10.15
CA ASP A 65 2.71 -8.93 -9.46
C ASP A 65 2.45 -9.25 -7.98
N GLU A 66 1.70 -8.40 -7.27
CA GLU A 66 1.36 -8.64 -5.87
C GLU A 66 0.46 -9.86 -5.69
N MET A 67 -0.47 -10.09 -6.63
CA MET A 67 -1.39 -11.23 -6.62
C MET A 67 -0.87 -12.40 -7.46
N PHE A 68 0.44 -12.49 -7.72
CA PHE A 68 1.00 -13.52 -8.59
C PHE A 68 0.58 -14.95 -8.17
N TRP A 69 0.58 -15.22 -6.86
CA TRP A 69 0.20 -16.50 -6.26
C TRP A 69 -1.28 -16.61 -5.85
N TYR A 70 -2.08 -15.56 -6.06
CA TYR A 70 -3.49 -15.48 -5.61
C TYR A 70 -4.43 -15.28 -6.79
N GLY A 71 -5.43 -16.14 -6.93
CA GLY A 71 -6.39 -16.06 -8.04
C GLY A 71 -5.93 -16.78 -9.30
N ARG A 72 -6.89 -17.31 -10.06
CA ARG A 72 -6.65 -18.17 -11.22
C ARG A 72 -6.45 -17.38 -12.50
N ASP A 73 -7.17 -16.27 -12.64
CA ASP A 73 -7.15 -15.38 -13.79
C ASP A 73 -6.96 -13.91 -13.37
N GLU A 74 -6.83 -13.03 -14.35
CA GLU A 74 -6.60 -11.60 -14.13
C GLU A 74 -7.74 -10.91 -13.37
N ALA A 75 -8.99 -11.26 -13.65
CA ALA A 75 -10.15 -10.70 -12.98
C ALA A 75 -10.19 -11.12 -11.50
N GLU A 76 -9.86 -12.38 -11.22
CA GLU A 76 -9.78 -12.91 -9.87
C GLU A 76 -8.59 -12.30 -9.08
N LYS A 77 -7.46 -12.07 -9.73
CA LYS A 77 -6.34 -11.32 -9.13
C LYS A 77 -6.76 -9.91 -8.70
N ILE A 78 -7.47 -9.18 -9.56
CA ILE A 78 -8.01 -7.84 -9.21
C ILE A 78 -8.98 -7.94 -8.02
N LYS A 79 -9.88 -8.93 -8.02
CA LYS A 79 -10.82 -9.18 -6.91
C LYS A 79 -10.08 -9.39 -5.57
N TYR A 80 -9.04 -10.23 -5.56
CA TYR A 80 -8.25 -10.48 -4.35
C TYR A 80 -7.46 -9.25 -3.90
N PHE A 81 -6.94 -8.47 -4.86
CA PHE A 81 -6.25 -7.22 -4.54
C PHE A 81 -7.19 -6.21 -3.88
N ILE A 82 -8.39 -5.99 -4.43
CA ILE A 82 -9.41 -5.11 -3.84
C ILE A 82 -9.76 -5.58 -2.42
N LYS A 83 -9.92 -6.90 -2.22
CA LYS A 83 -10.19 -7.45 -0.89
C LYS A 83 -9.05 -7.18 0.08
N LYS A 84 -7.79 -7.42 -0.33
CA LYS A 84 -6.60 -7.13 0.47
C LYS A 84 -6.53 -5.64 0.84
N ALA A 85 -6.78 -4.75 -0.11
CA ALA A 85 -6.80 -3.31 0.13
C ALA A 85 -7.90 -2.93 1.12
N TYR A 86 -9.11 -3.47 0.99
CA TYR A 86 -10.20 -3.21 1.94
C TYR A 86 -9.89 -3.69 3.37
N ASP A 87 -9.30 -4.87 3.51
CA ASP A 87 -9.04 -5.47 4.82
C ASP A 87 -7.84 -4.82 5.54
N ILE A 88 -6.79 -4.45 4.80
CA ILE A 88 -5.49 -4.06 5.35
C ILE A 88 -5.26 -2.55 5.31
N TRP A 89 -5.77 -1.86 4.27
CA TRP A 89 -5.42 -0.46 4.05
C TRP A 89 -6.22 0.48 4.93
#